data_AF-A0A235G5P7-F1
#
_entry.id   AF-A0A235G5P7-F1
#
_cell.length_a   1.000
_cell.length_b   1.000
_cell.length_c   1.000
_cell.angle_alpha   90.00
_cell.angle_beta   90.00
_cell.angle_gamma   90.00
#
_symmetry.space_group_name_H-M   'P 1'
#
loop_
_entity.id
_entity.type
_entity.pdbx_description
1 polymer ?
#
loop_
_entity_poly.entity_id
_entity_poly.type
_entity_poly.pdbx_seq_one_letter_code
_entity_poly.pdbx_strand_id
1 'polypeptide(L)'
;MTHRIGWAVQREAEPAVWLAPYRYPDASPEANWLADRYPHVVQITHPPEPDGLPEMGSLPEGLLDPLFEHLHDAYAGLFWAGWGGFLDADLLGAAAVHDTNDWRYCVVSAVRSPGPSSVRERSPNFWWPRDHSWCTATGIDENRTLVVSADRDRLRAIHEDPRFDSEVFSR
;
A
#
# COMPACT_ATOMS: atom_id res chain seq x y z
N MET A 1 -8.61 20.08 -6.25
CA MET A 1 -8.63 20.01 -4.77
C MET A 1 -8.00 18.68 -4.42
N THR A 2 -6.83 18.69 -3.79
CA THR A 2 -6.05 17.47 -3.51
C THR A 2 -6.77 16.66 -2.44
N HIS A 3 -7.35 15.53 -2.82
CA HIS A 3 -7.98 14.61 -1.89
C HIS A 3 -6.89 13.91 -1.08
N ARG A 4 -6.38 14.57 -0.04
CA ARG A 4 -5.40 13.95 0.85
C ARG A 4 -6.12 12.91 1.69
N ILE A 5 -6.09 11.66 1.22
CA ILE A 5 -6.33 10.48 2.05
C ILE A 5 -5.28 10.51 3.15
N GLY A 6 -5.71 10.35 4.39
CA GLY A 6 -4.82 9.99 5.50
C GLY A 6 -5.22 8.65 6.10
N TRP A 7 -4.44 8.20 7.06
CA TRP A 7 -4.62 6.89 7.68
C TRP A 7 -4.81 7.05 9.18
N ALA A 8 -5.90 6.52 9.71
CA ALA A 8 -6.19 6.53 11.13
C ALA A 8 -6.15 5.11 11.70
N VAL A 9 -5.84 5.03 12.99
CA VAL A 9 -5.86 3.79 13.77
C VAL A 9 -7.16 3.02 13.58
N GLN A 10 -7.04 1.73 13.28
CA GLN A 10 -8.14 0.77 13.32
C GLN A 10 -7.98 -0.12 14.56
N ARG A 11 -9.06 -0.31 15.33
CA ARG A 11 -9.04 -1.08 16.59
C ARG A 11 -9.39 -2.55 16.41
N GLU A 12 -9.83 -2.93 15.21
CA GLU A 12 -10.18 -4.30 14.85
C GLU A 12 -9.23 -4.85 13.78
N ALA A 13 -8.80 -6.10 13.93
CA ALA A 13 -7.90 -6.74 12.96
C ALA A 13 -8.62 -7.35 11.76
N GLU A 14 -9.95 -7.53 11.84
CA GLU A 14 -10.77 -8.21 10.82
C GLU A 14 -10.50 -7.74 9.39
N PRO A 15 -10.36 -6.42 9.11
CA PRO A 15 -10.11 -5.95 7.74
C PRO A 15 -8.82 -6.48 7.12
N ALA A 16 -7.85 -6.95 7.92
CA ALA A 16 -6.52 -7.36 7.47
C ALA A 16 -6.31 -8.89 7.44
N VAL A 17 -7.23 -9.68 8.00
CA VAL A 17 -7.06 -11.15 8.14
C VAL A 17 -6.86 -11.83 6.79
N TRP A 18 -7.46 -11.29 5.72
CA TRP A 18 -7.38 -11.86 4.38
C TRP A 18 -5.96 -11.81 3.77
N LEU A 19 -5.09 -10.91 4.25
CA LEU A 19 -3.70 -10.80 3.81
C LEU A 19 -2.74 -11.74 4.55
N ALA A 20 -3.16 -12.35 5.67
CA ALA A 20 -2.31 -13.23 6.48
C ALA A 20 -1.58 -14.35 5.70
N PRO A 21 -2.13 -14.92 4.61
CA PRO A 21 -1.43 -15.93 3.82
C PRO A 21 -0.25 -15.41 2.97
N TYR A 22 -0.12 -14.08 2.79
CA TYR A 22 0.83 -13.48 1.85
C TYR A 22 1.98 -12.79 2.59
N ARG A 23 3.20 -13.00 2.11
CA ARG A 23 4.43 -12.49 2.73
C ARG A 23 4.80 -11.09 2.26
N TYR A 24 5.52 -10.38 3.12
CA TYR A 24 6.29 -9.18 2.82
C TYR A 24 7.75 -9.42 3.27
N PRO A 25 8.79 -8.84 2.63
CA PRO A 25 8.77 -7.94 1.48
C PRO A 25 8.76 -8.66 0.12
N ASP A 26 8.66 -9.99 0.09
CA ASP A 26 8.77 -10.83 -1.12
C ASP A 26 7.59 -10.68 -2.13
N ALA A 27 6.87 -9.57 -2.10
CA ALA A 27 5.80 -9.30 -3.04
C ALA A 27 6.40 -8.93 -4.40
N SER A 28 6.63 -9.89 -5.29
CA SER A 28 7.03 -9.61 -6.68
C SER A 28 6.05 -10.25 -7.68
N PRO A 29 5.90 -9.69 -8.91
CA PRO A 29 5.12 -10.34 -9.96
C PRO A 29 5.61 -11.77 -10.26
N GLU A 30 6.92 -11.99 -10.23
CA GLU A 30 7.60 -13.27 -10.49
C GLU A 30 7.41 -14.28 -9.35
N ALA A 31 7.31 -13.81 -8.10
CA ALA A 31 7.00 -14.63 -6.93
C ALA A 31 5.51 -15.06 -6.86
N ASN A 32 4.74 -14.69 -7.88
CA ASN A 32 3.31 -14.94 -7.99
C ASN A 32 2.48 -14.28 -6.86
N TRP A 33 2.91 -13.12 -6.38
CA TRP A 33 2.26 -12.43 -5.27
C TRP A 33 0.76 -12.17 -5.54
N LEU A 34 -0.09 -12.60 -4.60
CA LEU A 34 -1.56 -12.54 -4.65
C LEU A 34 -2.23 -13.10 -5.92
N ALA A 35 -1.51 -13.89 -6.72
CA ALA A 35 -1.99 -14.26 -8.04
C ALA A 35 -3.07 -15.34 -8.05
N ASP A 36 -3.33 -15.97 -6.91
CA ASP A 36 -4.50 -16.80 -6.65
C ASP A 36 -5.80 -15.97 -6.54
N ARG A 37 -5.69 -14.66 -6.30
CA ARG A 37 -6.83 -13.73 -6.20
C ARG A 37 -6.90 -12.75 -7.36
N TYR A 38 -5.75 -12.28 -7.85
CA TYR A 38 -5.68 -11.23 -8.85
C TYR A 38 -4.86 -11.69 -10.07
N PRO A 39 -5.48 -11.81 -11.25
CA PRO A 39 -4.80 -12.23 -12.47
C PRO A 39 -3.92 -11.14 -13.11
N HIS A 40 -4.00 -9.90 -12.63
CA HIS A 40 -3.34 -8.75 -13.23
C HIS A 40 -2.54 -7.96 -12.20
N VAL A 41 -1.37 -7.48 -12.61
CA VAL A 41 -0.44 -6.70 -11.81
C VAL A 41 0.08 -5.53 -12.64
N VAL A 42 0.15 -4.34 -12.03
CA VAL A 42 0.95 -3.22 -12.49
C VAL A 42 2.06 -3.01 -11.47
N GLN A 43 3.29 -2.90 -11.97
CA GLN A 43 4.45 -2.50 -11.19
C GLN A 43 4.79 -1.06 -11.53
N ILE A 44 4.83 -0.19 -10.53
CA ILE A 44 5.27 1.20 -10.64
C ILE A 44 6.69 1.27 -10.09
N THR A 45 7.60 1.80 -10.90
CA THR A 45 8.99 2.07 -10.52
C THR A 45 9.07 3.44 -9.84
N HIS A 46 9.72 3.49 -8.68
CA HIS A 46 9.97 4.73 -7.97
C HIS A 46 11.13 5.49 -8.62
N PRO A 47 11.06 6.84 -8.70
CA PRO A 47 12.23 7.62 -9.11
C PRO A 47 13.37 7.40 -8.11
N PRO A 48 14.64 7.47 -8.57
CA PRO A 48 15.77 7.45 -7.66
C PRO A 48 15.70 8.66 -6.72
N GLU A 49 15.72 8.43 -5.41
CA GLU A 49 15.75 9.52 -4.45
C GLU A 49 17.17 10.14 -4.37
N PRO A 50 17.30 11.48 -4.34
CA PRO A 50 18.59 12.16 -4.42
C PRO A 50 19.53 11.90 -3.22
N ASP A 51 19.02 11.48 -2.06
CA ASP A 51 19.80 11.35 -0.81
C ASP A 51 19.70 9.98 -0.11
N GLY A 52 19.06 8.97 -0.71
CA GLY A 52 18.91 7.65 -0.08
C GLY A 52 17.85 6.79 -0.74
N LEU A 53 17.76 5.52 -0.34
CA LEU A 53 16.68 4.61 -0.75
C LEU A 53 15.35 5.16 -0.22
N PRO A 54 14.22 4.97 -0.92
CA PRO A 54 12.90 5.37 -0.42
C PRO A 54 12.71 4.87 1.02
N GLU A 55 12.07 5.67 1.85
CA GLU A 55 11.80 5.26 3.23
C GLU A 55 11.03 3.92 3.22
N MET A 56 11.70 2.85 3.67
CA MET A 56 11.27 1.46 3.46
C MET A 56 9.76 1.29 3.63
N GLY A 57 9.06 0.94 2.55
CA GLY A 57 7.65 0.56 2.62
C GLY A 57 6.63 1.69 2.56
N SER A 58 7.01 2.88 2.06
CA SER A 58 6.08 3.94 1.66
C SER A 58 6.27 4.30 0.19
N LEU A 59 5.23 4.85 -0.45
CA LEU A 59 5.39 5.55 -1.72
C LEU A 59 6.20 6.84 -1.52
N PRO A 60 7.03 7.21 -2.51
CA PRO A 60 7.60 8.55 -2.59
C PRO A 60 6.50 9.61 -2.62
N GLU A 61 6.74 10.76 -1.97
CA GLU A 61 5.74 11.84 -1.82
C GLU A 61 5.12 12.26 -3.17
N GLY A 62 5.94 12.34 -4.23
CA GLY A 62 5.49 12.72 -5.57
C GLY A 62 4.58 11.71 -6.27
N LEU A 63 4.55 10.45 -5.82
CA LEU A 63 3.71 9.39 -6.39
C LEU A 63 2.43 9.12 -5.60
N LEU A 64 2.38 9.59 -4.35
CA LEU A 64 1.28 9.29 -3.42
C LEU A 64 -0.06 9.85 -3.90
N ASP A 65 -0.13 11.17 -4.09
CA ASP A 65 -1.36 11.85 -4.53
C ASP A 65 -1.84 11.34 -5.91
N PRO A 66 -0.98 11.22 -6.94
CA PRO A 66 -1.36 10.61 -8.22
C PRO A 66 -1.93 9.20 -8.08
N LEU A 67 -1.33 8.33 -7.25
CA LEU A 67 -1.80 6.96 -7.13
C LEU A 67 -3.14 6.91 -6.39
N PHE A 68 -3.36 7.78 -5.41
CA PHE A 68 -4.64 7.91 -4.73
C PHE A 68 -5.77 8.44 -5.62
N GLU A 69 -5.49 9.14 -6.71
CA GLU A 69 -6.55 9.49 -7.69
C GLU A 69 -7.14 8.22 -8.33
N HIS A 70 -6.30 7.24 -8.65
CA HIS A 70 -6.71 5.95 -9.22
C HIS A 70 -7.27 4.99 -8.17
N LEU A 71 -6.76 5.05 -6.95
CA LEU A 71 -7.08 4.15 -5.84
C LEU A 71 -7.91 4.85 -4.75
N HIS A 72 -8.72 5.81 -5.16
CA HIS A 72 -9.46 6.68 -4.26
C HIS A 72 -10.42 5.90 -3.35
N ASP A 73 -10.87 4.71 -3.75
CA ASP A 73 -11.74 3.80 -3.00
C ASP A 73 -11.03 2.98 -1.92
N ALA A 74 -9.76 3.27 -1.63
CA ALA A 74 -9.02 2.69 -0.51
C ALA A 74 -9.82 2.79 0.81
N TYR A 75 -9.82 1.70 1.56
CA TYR A 75 -10.59 1.54 2.79
C TYR A 75 -9.70 1.23 4.00
N ALA A 76 -8.79 0.28 3.85
CA ALA A 76 -7.92 -0.18 4.93
C ALA A 76 -6.48 -0.36 4.44
N GLY A 77 -5.55 -0.40 5.38
CA GLY A 77 -4.15 -0.64 5.10
C GLY A 77 -3.36 -1.13 6.30
N LEU A 78 -2.08 -1.45 6.05
CA LEU A 78 -1.13 -1.97 7.02
C LEU A 78 0.16 -1.15 6.99
N PHE A 79 0.55 -0.64 8.15
CA PHE A 79 1.90 -0.14 8.37
C PHE A 79 2.74 -1.19 9.08
N TRP A 80 3.94 -1.46 8.59
CA TRP A 80 4.91 -2.29 9.29
C TRP A 80 5.34 -1.59 10.58
N ALA A 81 5.25 -2.29 11.71
CA ALA A 81 5.54 -1.72 13.02
C ALA A 81 7.05 -1.57 13.31
N GLY A 82 7.92 -1.99 12.39
CA GLY A 82 9.38 -1.93 12.56
C GLY A 82 10.02 -0.58 12.25
N TRP A 83 9.24 0.45 11.90
CA TRP A 83 9.74 1.80 11.59
C TRP A 83 10.36 2.56 12.78
N GLY A 84 10.22 2.06 14.01
CA GLY A 84 10.99 2.52 15.17
C GLY A 84 10.73 3.98 15.56
N GLY A 85 9.67 4.23 16.33
CA GLY A 85 9.38 5.54 16.92
C GLY A 85 8.82 6.58 15.96
N PHE A 86 9.11 6.48 14.65
CA PHE A 86 8.71 7.48 13.65
C PHE A 86 7.18 7.62 13.51
N LEU A 87 6.43 6.50 13.53
CA LEU A 87 4.96 6.50 13.50
C LEU A 87 4.30 5.97 14.78
N ASP A 88 5.08 5.57 15.78
CA ASP A 88 4.57 4.79 16.92
C ASP A 88 3.49 5.53 17.72
N ALA A 89 3.58 6.86 17.83
CA ALA A 89 2.60 7.67 18.53
C ALA A 89 1.25 7.72 17.80
N ASP A 90 1.26 7.89 16.47
CA ASP A 90 0.04 7.97 15.65
C ASP A 90 -0.63 6.61 15.45
N LEU A 91 0.11 5.52 15.62
CA LEU A 91 -0.38 4.15 15.51
C LEU A 91 -0.71 3.51 16.88
N LEU A 92 -0.59 4.27 17.97
CA LEU A 92 -0.86 3.76 19.31
C LEU A 92 -2.32 3.29 19.44
N GLY A 93 -2.49 2.04 19.87
CA GLY A 93 -3.81 1.42 20.02
C GLY A 93 -4.39 0.82 18.73
N ALA A 94 -3.63 0.79 17.64
CA ALA A 94 -4.00 0.00 16.47
C ALA A 94 -4.02 -1.49 16.80
N ALA A 95 -5.03 -2.16 16.25
CA ALA A 95 -5.00 -3.61 16.09
C ALA A 95 -3.75 -3.98 15.29
N ALA A 96 -3.22 -5.17 15.57
CA ALA A 96 -2.06 -5.69 14.87
C ALA A 96 -2.32 -7.08 14.31
N VAL A 97 -1.73 -7.34 13.15
CA VAL A 97 -1.62 -8.67 12.56
C VAL A 97 -0.15 -9.00 12.40
N HIS A 98 0.16 -10.29 12.27
CA HIS A 98 1.50 -10.78 11.99
C HIS A 98 1.48 -11.54 10.68
N ASP A 99 2.53 -11.39 9.89
CA ASP A 99 2.74 -12.24 8.72
C ASP A 99 3.34 -13.61 9.14
N THR A 100 3.65 -14.46 8.17
CA THR A 100 4.22 -15.79 8.45
C THR A 100 5.65 -15.77 8.99
N ASN A 101 6.33 -14.62 8.94
CA ASN A 101 7.67 -14.39 9.49
C ASN A 101 7.62 -13.67 10.85
N ASP A 102 6.43 -13.56 11.45
CA ASP A 102 6.17 -12.85 12.71
C ASP A 102 6.43 -11.34 12.64
N TRP A 103 6.41 -10.75 11.44
CA TRP A 103 6.49 -9.31 11.27
C TRP A 103 5.17 -8.68 11.65
N ARG A 104 5.21 -7.73 12.58
CA ARG A 104 4.03 -7.04 13.09
C ARG A 104 3.61 -5.91 12.16
N TYR A 105 2.32 -5.85 11.85
CA TYR A 105 1.70 -4.77 11.09
C TYR A 105 0.55 -4.13 11.88
N CYS A 106 0.52 -2.80 11.93
CA CYS A 106 -0.56 -2.02 12.51
C CYS A 106 -1.66 -1.77 11.47
N VAL A 107 -2.90 -2.07 11.84
CA VAL A 107 -4.06 -1.89 10.96
C VAL A 107 -4.52 -0.44 11.01
N VAL A 108 -4.75 0.13 9.83
CA VAL A 108 -5.28 1.48 9.65
C VAL A 108 -6.47 1.52 8.71
N SER A 109 -7.23 2.60 8.76
CA SER A 109 -8.34 2.89 7.84
C SER A 109 -8.11 4.21 7.13
N ALA A 110 -8.49 4.25 5.85
CA ALA A 110 -8.41 5.44 5.03
C ALA A 110 -9.40 6.51 5.52
N VAL A 111 -8.98 7.76 5.55
CA VAL A 111 -9.78 8.92 5.99
C VAL A 111 -9.64 10.05 4.97
N ARG A 112 -10.75 10.49 4.37
CA ARG A 112 -10.76 11.54 3.34
C ARG A 112 -10.68 12.97 3.87
N SER A 113 -10.96 13.15 5.15
CA SER A 113 -10.80 14.42 5.87
C SER A 113 -9.91 14.17 7.07
N PRO A 114 -8.61 13.95 6.84
CA PRO A 114 -7.71 13.50 7.88
C PRO A 114 -7.66 14.53 9.02
N GLY A 115 -7.69 14.04 10.25
CA GLY A 115 -7.55 14.83 11.48
C GLY A 115 -6.08 14.92 11.92
N PRO A 116 -5.79 15.63 13.02
CA PRO A 116 -4.42 15.77 13.53
C PRO A 116 -3.71 14.44 13.80
N SER A 117 -4.46 13.39 14.16
CA SER A 117 -3.95 12.04 14.45
C SER A 117 -3.95 11.09 13.24
N SER A 118 -4.06 11.63 12.02
CA SER A 118 -3.99 10.83 10.80
C SER A 118 -2.60 10.90 10.21
N VAL A 119 -2.03 9.76 9.86
CA VAL A 119 -0.78 9.67 9.09
C VAL A 119 -1.06 10.15 7.67
N ARG A 120 -0.29 11.13 7.17
CA ARG A 120 -0.49 11.76 5.85
C ARG A 120 0.77 11.85 5.01
N GLU A 121 1.92 11.89 5.67
CA GLU A 121 3.23 12.03 5.02
C GLU A 121 3.65 10.72 4.36
N ARG A 122 2.98 9.62 4.72
CA ARG A 122 3.32 8.27 4.29
C ARG A 122 2.12 7.45 3.91
N SER A 123 2.46 6.42 3.19
CA SER A 123 1.58 5.46 2.61
C SER A 123 1.76 4.12 3.36
N PRO A 124 0.70 3.38 3.71
CA PRO A 124 0.83 2.03 4.23
C PRO A 124 1.59 1.10 3.28
N ASN A 125 2.25 0.09 3.84
CA ASN A 125 2.91 -0.99 3.10
C ASN A 125 1.92 -1.77 2.24
N PHE A 126 0.70 -1.95 2.76
CA PHE A 126 -0.41 -2.55 2.02
C PHE A 126 -1.68 -1.72 2.18
N TRP A 127 -2.49 -1.63 1.13
CA TRP A 127 -3.84 -1.10 1.26
C TRP A 127 -4.78 -1.61 0.18
N TRP A 128 -6.09 -1.53 0.44
CA TRP A 128 -7.13 -2.16 -0.37
C TRP A 128 -8.51 -1.49 -0.14
N PRO A 129 -9.49 -1.72 -1.04
CA PRO A 129 -10.87 -1.28 -0.90
C PRO A 129 -11.69 -2.30 -0.08
N ARG A 130 -12.89 -1.92 0.38
CA ARG A 130 -13.74 -2.78 1.23
C ARG A 130 -14.09 -4.13 0.59
N ASP A 131 -14.21 -4.18 -0.74
CA ASP A 131 -14.58 -5.38 -1.49
C ASP A 131 -13.38 -6.25 -1.90
N HIS A 132 -12.16 -5.84 -1.54
CA HIS A 132 -10.91 -6.49 -1.94
C HIS A 132 -10.78 -6.65 -3.46
N SER A 133 -11.37 -5.77 -4.27
CA SER A 133 -11.27 -5.84 -5.74
C SER A 133 -9.86 -5.60 -6.28
N TRP A 134 -9.01 -4.94 -5.49
CA TRP A 134 -7.60 -4.68 -5.76
C TRP A 134 -6.79 -4.62 -4.46
N CYS A 135 -5.46 -4.70 -4.56
CA CYS A 135 -4.55 -4.47 -3.45
C CYS A 135 -3.28 -3.77 -3.94
N THR A 136 -2.72 -2.90 -3.10
CA THR A 136 -1.41 -2.30 -3.34
C THR A 136 -0.41 -2.85 -2.33
N ALA A 137 0.82 -3.07 -2.78
CA ALA A 137 2.00 -3.24 -1.92
C ALA A 137 3.04 -2.18 -2.27
N THR A 138 3.53 -1.49 -1.26
CA THR A 138 4.42 -0.33 -1.41
C THR A 138 5.81 -0.64 -0.86
N GLY A 139 6.84 -0.06 -1.50
CA GLY A 139 8.24 -0.21 -1.10
C GLY A 139 8.74 -1.65 -1.12
N ILE A 140 8.28 -2.45 -2.08
CA ILE A 140 8.87 -3.76 -2.38
C ILE A 140 10.27 -3.53 -2.93
N ASP A 141 11.27 -4.21 -2.35
CA ASP A 141 12.68 -4.04 -2.70
C ASP A 141 13.12 -2.56 -2.75
N GLU A 142 12.48 -1.74 -1.90
CA GLU A 142 12.73 -0.31 -1.69
C GLU A 142 12.37 0.61 -2.86
N ASN A 143 12.24 0.14 -4.11
CA ASN A 143 12.06 1.03 -5.28
C ASN A 143 10.83 0.73 -6.14
N ARG A 144 9.91 -0.14 -5.68
CA ARG A 144 8.73 -0.53 -6.45
C ARG A 144 7.44 -0.45 -5.65
N THR A 145 6.34 -0.28 -6.36
CA THR A 145 4.98 -0.48 -5.87
C THR A 145 4.24 -1.42 -6.80
N LEU A 146 3.58 -2.41 -6.25
CA LEU A 146 2.69 -3.28 -6.99
C LEU A 146 1.24 -2.90 -6.74
N VAL A 147 0.46 -2.87 -7.81
CA VAL A 147 -1.00 -2.80 -7.75
C VAL A 147 -1.54 -4.04 -8.44
N VAL A 148 -2.25 -4.88 -7.70
CA VAL A 148 -2.90 -6.09 -8.21
C VAL A 148 -4.41 -5.89 -8.24
N SER A 149 -5.07 -6.44 -9.25
CA SER A 149 -6.51 -6.25 -9.45
C SER A 149 -7.13 -7.39 -10.25
N ALA A 150 -8.40 -7.68 -9.99
CA ALA A 150 -9.23 -8.51 -10.87
C ALA A 150 -9.71 -7.73 -12.10
N ASP A 151 -9.82 -6.41 -11.99
CA ASP A 151 -10.18 -5.51 -13.07
C ASP A 151 -8.93 -4.99 -13.79
N ARG A 152 -8.77 -5.43 -15.04
CA ARG A 152 -7.68 -5.00 -15.93
C ARG A 152 -7.77 -3.53 -16.32
N ASP A 153 -8.98 -2.99 -16.47
CA ASP A 153 -9.17 -1.62 -16.96
C ASP A 153 -8.68 -0.61 -15.94
N ARG A 154 -8.87 -0.90 -14.65
CA ARG A 154 -8.27 -0.13 -13.55
C ARG A 154 -6.75 -0.09 -13.63
N LEU A 155 -6.09 -1.24 -13.83
CA LEU A 155 -4.63 -1.27 -13.93
C LEU A 155 -4.12 -0.59 -15.20
N ARG A 156 -4.85 -0.72 -16.31
CA ARG A 156 -4.55 0.01 -17.54
C ARG A 156 -4.57 1.52 -17.31
N ALA A 157 -5.56 2.04 -16.60
CA ALA A 157 -5.65 3.48 -16.30
C ALA A 157 -4.45 3.99 -15.48
N ILE A 158 -3.95 3.18 -14.54
CA ILE A 158 -2.71 3.48 -13.80
C ILE A 158 -1.51 3.44 -14.76
N HIS A 159 -1.39 2.41 -15.58
CA HIS A 159 -0.27 2.25 -16.51
C HIS A 159 -0.20 3.35 -17.58
N GLU A 160 -1.34 3.85 -18.03
CA GLU A 160 -1.45 4.92 -19.04
C GLU A 160 -1.22 6.32 -18.44
N ASP A 161 -1.13 6.45 -17.12
CA ASP A 161 -0.86 7.73 -16.47
C ASP A 161 0.62 8.11 -16.63
N PRO A 162 0.93 9.22 -17.35
CA PRO A 162 2.31 9.60 -17.64
C PRO A 162 3.11 10.03 -16.41
N ARG A 163 2.48 10.13 -15.23
CA ARG A 163 3.16 10.40 -13.95
C ARG A 163 3.87 9.16 -13.39
N PHE A 164 3.57 7.96 -13.92
CA PHE A 164 4.20 6.72 -13.49
C PHE A 164 5.10 6.13 -14.57
N ASP A 165 6.27 5.67 -14.15
CA ASP A 165 7.02 4.67 -14.90
C ASP A 165 6.53 3.29 -14.45
N SER A 166 5.96 2.49 -15.36
CA SER A 166 5.28 1.26 -14.97
C SER A 166 5.29 0.16 -16.03
N GLU A 167 5.16 -1.08 -15.55
CA GLU A 167 5.07 -2.30 -16.35
C GLU A 167 3.79 -3.07 -15.98
N VAL A 168 3.17 -3.72 -16.97
CA VAL A 168 1.98 -4.56 -16.77
C VAL A 168 2.35 -6.03 -16.89
N PHE A 169 1.91 -6.82 -15.91
CA PHE A 169 2.02 -8.27 -15.91
C PHE A 169 0.62 -8.87 -15.87
N SER A 170 0.38 -9.84 -16.75
CA SER A 170 -0.83 -10.64 -16.75
C SER A 170 -0.46 -12.10 -16.84
N ARG A 171 -1.16 -12.94 -16.09
CA ARG A 171 -1.14 -14.39 -16.33
C ARG A 171 -2.20 -14.81 -17.34
#